data_AF-A0A2V8MK84-F1
#
_entry.id   AF-A0A2V8MK84-F1
#
_cell.length_a   1.000
_cell.length_b   1.000
_cell.length_c   1.000
_cell.angle_alpha   90.00
_cell.angle_beta   90.00
_cell.angle_gamma   90.00
#
_symmetry.space_group_name_H-M   'P 1'
#
loop_
_entity.id
_entity.type
_entity.pdbx_description
1 polymer ?
#
loop_
_entity_poly.entity_id
_entity_poly.type
_entity_poly.pdbx_seq_one_letter_code
_entity_poly.pdbx_strand_id
1 'polypeptide(L)'
;MLKFLLAAVQIVCTLGSPNAAYNAYSDQRPSADAMQLAGQVNGALVSACRPHCPTIAMFRNPTAPNAVLIIEDSSRAKIVYKPEFFTTVYEAFGDGGILALMAHEVGHAIDVTSPAPWMMGKWNPELRADAWAACAMAKMNLNPSGLRAGLTALSKYPSPAHPEWGLRLQLLRLGYTQCGGNATQFDLVIRK
;
A
#
# COMPACT_ATOMS: atom_id res chain seq x y z
N MET A 1 26.52 -28.70 12.33
CA MET A 1 26.07 -27.42 12.93
C MET A 1 25.18 -26.71 11.93
N LEU A 2 23.86 -26.78 12.12
CA LEU A 2 22.86 -26.15 11.26
C LEU A 2 22.79 -24.66 11.65
N LYS A 3 23.32 -23.77 10.80
CA LYS A 3 23.14 -22.32 10.95
C LYS A 3 21.69 -21.99 10.61
N PHE A 4 20.86 -21.77 11.63
CA PHE A 4 19.59 -21.06 11.46
C PHE A 4 19.93 -19.60 11.13
N LEU A 5 19.89 -19.25 9.85
CA LEU A 5 19.75 -17.87 9.42
C LEU A 5 18.34 -17.44 9.84
N LEU A 6 18.23 -16.76 10.99
CA LEU A 6 17.03 -15.98 11.31
C LEU A 6 16.90 -14.93 10.21
N ALA A 7 15.93 -15.09 9.32
CA ALA A 7 15.55 -14.03 8.39
C ALA A 7 15.19 -12.81 9.24
N ALA A 8 16.02 -11.77 9.18
CA ALA A 8 15.77 -10.54 9.90
C ALA A 8 14.48 -9.93 9.35
N VAL A 9 13.53 -9.65 10.23
CA VAL A 9 12.30 -8.93 9.91
C VAL A 9 12.69 -7.54 9.38
N GLN A 10 12.32 -7.24 8.13
CA GLN A 10 12.67 -5.98 7.47
C GLN A 10 11.45 -5.07 7.34
N ILE A 11 11.56 -3.83 7.85
CA ILE A 11 10.62 -2.75 7.50
C ILE A 11 10.96 -2.33 6.08
N VAL A 12 10.03 -2.56 5.15
CA VAL A 12 10.23 -2.31 3.71
C VAL A 12 9.72 -0.94 3.30
N CYS A 13 8.64 -0.49 3.92
CA CYS A 13 8.09 0.84 3.71
C CYS A 13 7.60 1.44 5.03
N THR A 14 7.66 2.77 5.11
CA THR A 14 6.99 3.58 6.13
C THR A 14 6.35 4.77 5.45
N LEU A 15 5.03 4.92 5.52
CA LEU A 15 4.32 6.04 4.89
C LEU A 15 4.12 7.19 5.87
N GLY A 16 4.94 8.25 5.78
CA GLY A 16 4.95 9.38 6.73
C GLY A 16 6.25 9.47 7.55
N SER A 17 6.27 10.26 8.62
CA SER A 17 7.52 10.56 9.35
C SER A 17 7.97 9.41 10.29
N PRO A 18 9.21 8.90 10.17
CA PRO A 18 9.70 7.79 10.99
C PRO A 18 10.22 8.28 12.35
N ASN A 19 9.32 8.64 13.26
CA ASN A 19 9.70 9.18 14.58
C ASN A 19 9.62 8.17 15.73
N ALA A 20 9.26 6.91 15.46
CA ALA A 20 9.06 5.89 16.50
C ALA A 20 9.77 4.58 16.20
N ALA A 21 10.38 3.99 17.23
CA ALA A 21 10.89 2.63 17.18
C ALA A 21 9.71 1.64 17.32
N TYR A 22 9.48 0.86 16.27
CA TYR A 22 8.45 -0.17 16.25
C TYR A 22 8.72 -1.28 17.29
N ASN A 23 7.72 -1.60 18.11
CA ASN A 23 7.75 -2.69 19.08
C ASN A 23 6.71 -3.76 18.74
N ALA A 24 7.15 -4.90 18.21
CA ALA A 24 6.27 -6.00 17.81
C ALA A 24 5.46 -6.61 18.96
N TYR A 25 5.91 -6.53 20.22
CA TYR A 25 5.14 -7.01 21.38
C TYR A 25 3.89 -6.17 21.66
N SER A 26 3.77 -5.00 21.03
CA SER A 26 2.60 -4.12 21.11
C SER A 26 1.61 -4.32 19.96
N ASP A 27 1.82 -5.32 19.09
CA ASP A 27 0.88 -5.66 18.02
C ASP A 27 -0.46 -6.10 18.62
N GLN A 28 -1.53 -5.41 18.23
CA GLN A 28 -2.89 -5.69 18.65
C GLN A 28 -3.74 -6.06 17.43
N ARG A 29 -4.88 -6.71 17.69
CA ARG A 29 -5.89 -6.96 16.65
C ARG A 29 -6.26 -5.62 15.96
N PRO A 30 -6.32 -5.59 14.62
CA PRO A 30 -6.77 -4.43 13.88
C PRO A 30 -8.24 -4.12 14.24
N SER A 31 -8.63 -2.87 14.08
CA SER A 31 -10.03 -2.48 14.24
C SER A 31 -10.90 -3.04 13.11
N ALA A 32 -12.22 -3.16 13.35
CA ALA A 32 -13.13 -3.82 12.42
C ALA A 32 -13.25 -3.08 11.07
N ASP A 33 -13.28 -1.75 11.12
CA ASP A 33 -13.21 -0.84 9.96
C ASP A 33 -11.93 -1.05 9.15
N ALA A 34 -10.78 -1.10 9.80
CA ALA A 34 -9.49 -1.34 9.15
C ALA A 34 -9.46 -2.72 8.45
N MET A 35 -10.02 -3.75 9.09
CA MET A 35 -10.17 -5.08 8.48
C MET A 35 -11.14 -5.09 7.29
N GLN A 36 -12.22 -4.31 7.34
CA GLN A 36 -13.14 -4.17 6.22
C GLN A 36 -12.44 -3.54 5.01
N LEU A 37 -11.67 -2.46 5.22
CA LEU A 37 -10.91 -1.81 4.15
C LEU A 37 -9.80 -2.71 3.60
N ALA A 38 -9.09 -3.45 4.45
CA ALA A 38 -8.12 -4.46 4.01
C ALA A 38 -8.77 -5.57 3.17
N GLY A 39 -9.99 -5.98 3.53
CA GLY A 39 -10.79 -6.92 2.75
C GLY A 39 -11.12 -6.42 1.34
N GLN A 40 -11.38 -5.12 1.18
CA GLN A 40 -11.60 -4.51 -0.14
C GLN A 40 -10.34 -4.52 -0.99
N VAL A 41 -9.19 -4.13 -0.42
CA VAL A 41 -7.89 -4.17 -1.12
C VAL A 41 -7.54 -5.60 -1.54
N ASN A 42 -7.72 -6.57 -0.64
CA ASN A 42 -7.50 -7.99 -0.96
C ASN A 42 -8.43 -8.47 -2.08
N GLY A 43 -9.73 -8.15 -2.02
CA GLY A 43 -10.69 -8.50 -3.07
C GLY A 43 -10.33 -7.88 -4.42
N ALA A 44 -9.77 -6.67 -4.43
CA ALA A 44 -9.34 -5.97 -5.63
C ALA A 44 -8.11 -6.62 -6.29
N LEU A 45 -7.15 -7.10 -5.50
CA LEU A 45 -5.83 -7.54 -5.99
C LEU A 45 -5.63 -9.06 -6.04
N VAL A 46 -6.47 -9.87 -5.37
CA VAL A 46 -6.28 -11.33 -5.28
C VAL A 46 -6.21 -12.01 -6.65
N SER A 47 -6.93 -11.51 -7.64
CA SER A 47 -6.88 -12.06 -9.01
C SER A 47 -5.55 -11.82 -9.70
N ALA A 48 -4.82 -10.76 -9.33
CA ALA A 48 -3.56 -10.38 -9.96
C ALA A 48 -2.36 -11.18 -9.43
N CYS A 49 -2.43 -11.70 -8.20
CA CYS A 49 -1.34 -12.47 -7.58
C CYS A 49 -1.56 -13.98 -7.60
N ARG A 50 -2.71 -14.49 -8.06
CA ARG A 50 -2.96 -15.94 -8.09
C ARG A 50 -2.06 -16.65 -9.10
N PRO A 51 -1.55 -17.86 -8.78
CA PRO A 51 -1.80 -18.64 -7.56
C PRO A 51 -0.83 -18.33 -6.40
N HIS A 52 0.07 -17.36 -6.53
CA HIS A 52 1.17 -17.08 -5.61
C HIS A 52 0.96 -15.82 -4.76
N CYS A 53 -0.26 -15.61 -4.26
CA CYS A 53 -0.54 -14.45 -3.43
C CYS A 53 0.24 -14.50 -2.10
N PRO A 54 0.77 -13.36 -1.63
CA PRO A 54 1.39 -13.29 -0.31
C PRO A 54 0.34 -13.52 0.78
N THR A 55 0.76 -14.12 1.89
CA THR A 55 -0.01 -14.13 3.13
C THR A 55 0.30 -12.85 3.90
N ILE A 56 -0.70 -11.99 4.06
CA ILE A 56 -0.54 -10.69 4.75
C ILE A 56 -1.41 -10.68 6.00
N ALA A 57 -0.77 -10.51 7.16
CA ALA A 57 -1.47 -10.21 8.41
C ALA A 57 -1.58 -8.69 8.60
N MET A 58 -2.58 -8.24 9.36
CA MET A 58 -2.74 -6.82 9.68
C MET A 58 -2.81 -6.63 11.18
N PHE A 59 -2.09 -5.62 11.69
CA PHE A 59 -2.05 -5.27 13.11
C PHE A 59 -2.17 -3.77 13.30
N ARG A 60 -2.77 -3.38 14.42
CA ARG A 60 -2.66 -2.01 14.92
C ARG A 60 -1.58 -1.96 15.99
N ASN A 61 -0.75 -0.93 15.98
CA ASN A 61 0.32 -0.79 16.97
C ASN A 61 0.65 0.70 17.21
N PRO A 62 0.48 1.25 18.43
CA PRO A 62 0.76 2.65 18.73
C PRO A 62 2.25 3.04 18.60
N THR A 63 3.15 2.04 18.59
CA THR A 63 4.60 2.24 18.41
C THR A 63 5.04 2.20 16.95
N ALA A 64 4.16 1.83 16.01
CA ALA A 64 4.46 1.95 14.59
C ALA A 64 4.71 3.43 14.25
N PRO A 65 5.65 3.76 13.34
CA PRO A 65 5.88 5.14 12.95
C PRO A 65 4.64 5.73 12.23
N ASN A 66 3.93 4.91 11.46
CA ASN A 66 2.77 5.25 10.63
C ASN A 66 2.12 3.95 10.12
N ALA A 67 1.88 3.80 8.81
CA ALA A 67 1.60 2.51 8.17
C ALA A 67 2.90 1.92 7.60
N VAL A 68 3.21 0.69 7.99
CA VAL A 68 4.44 0.00 7.58
C VAL A 68 4.13 -1.39 7.04
N LEU A 69 4.82 -1.77 5.96
CA LEU A 69 4.95 -3.17 5.59
C LEU A 69 6.21 -3.77 6.20
N ILE A 70 6.03 -4.91 6.82
CA ILE A 70 7.09 -5.74 7.37
C ILE A 70 7.09 -7.07 6.62
N ILE A 71 8.18 -7.39 5.94
CA ILE A 71 8.34 -8.67 5.25
C ILE A 71 9.08 -9.64 6.17
N GLU A 72 8.47 -10.81 6.41
CA GLU A 72 9.09 -11.91 7.16
C GLU A 72 9.90 -12.82 6.23
N ASP A 73 9.35 -13.12 5.05
CA ASP A 73 10.01 -13.87 3.99
C ASP A 73 9.35 -13.59 2.63
N SER A 74 9.73 -14.34 1.59
CA SER A 74 9.25 -14.13 0.22
C SER A 74 7.73 -14.26 0.04
N SER A 75 6.98 -14.87 0.96
CA SER A 75 5.53 -15.05 0.84
C SER A 75 4.73 -14.59 2.06
N ARG A 76 5.38 -14.20 3.16
CA ARG A 76 4.73 -13.72 4.38
C ARG A 76 5.14 -12.30 4.70
N ALA A 77 4.13 -11.47 4.92
CA ALA A 77 4.30 -10.10 5.36
C ALA A 77 3.23 -9.72 6.40
N LYS A 78 3.44 -8.61 7.08
CA LYS A 78 2.40 -7.96 7.86
C LYS A 78 2.37 -6.46 7.62
N ILE A 79 1.17 -5.92 7.59
CA ILE A 79 0.92 -4.48 7.60
C ILE A 79 0.66 -4.08 9.05
N VAL A 80 1.42 -3.11 9.55
CA VAL A 80 1.21 -2.55 10.88
C VAL A 80 0.89 -1.08 10.74
N TYR A 81 -0.22 -0.62 11.33
CA TYR A 81 -0.59 0.79 11.32
C TYR A 81 -0.61 1.38 12.73
N LYS A 82 -0.15 2.61 12.84
CA LYS A 82 -0.36 3.47 14.00
C LYS A 82 -1.82 3.95 14.01
N PRO A 83 -2.61 3.68 15.07
CA PRO A 83 -4.00 4.09 15.12
C PRO A 83 -4.21 5.59 14.87
N GLU A 84 -3.40 6.44 15.49
CA GLU A 84 -3.50 7.90 15.34
C GLU A 84 -3.24 8.36 13.91
N PHE A 85 -2.33 7.68 13.20
CA PHE A 85 -2.06 7.96 11.79
C PHE A 85 -3.27 7.63 10.91
N PHE A 86 -3.91 6.48 11.11
CA PHE A 86 -5.13 6.13 10.39
C PHE A 86 -6.28 7.08 10.72
N THR A 87 -6.43 7.51 11.98
CA THR A 87 -7.41 8.56 12.33
C THR A 87 -7.14 9.84 11.54
N THR A 88 -5.89 10.33 11.50
CA THR A 88 -5.53 11.53 10.74
C THR A 88 -5.79 11.38 9.23
N VAL A 89 -5.47 10.23 8.64
CA VAL A 89 -5.74 9.96 7.23
C VAL A 89 -7.24 9.94 6.96
N TYR A 90 -8.03 9.28 7.81
CA TYR A 90 -9.47 9.21 7.67
C TYR A 90 -10.12 10.60 7.81
N GLU A 91 -9.72 11.40 8.78
CA GLU A 91 -10.27 12.76 8.97
C GLU A 91 -9.97 13.67 7.76
N ALA A 92 -8.80 13.52 7.13
CA ALA A 92 -8.39 14.35 6.01
C ALA A 92 -8.89 13.84 4.65
N PHE A 93 -8.98 12.52 4.47
CA PHE A 93 -9.15 11.89 3.16
C PHE A 93 -10.22 10.78 3.15
N GLY A 94 -10.82 10.45 4.28
CA GLY A 94 -11.79 9.36 4.42
C GLY A 94 -11.22 8.00 4.04
N ASP A 95 -12.11 7.05 3.75
CA ASP A 95 -11.76 5.68 3.38
C ASP A 95 -10.86 5.61 2.14
N GLY A 96 -11.05 6.51 1.17
CA GLY A 96 -10.25 6.55 -0.06
C GLY A 96 -8.76 6.73 0.21
N GLY A 97 -8.42 7.56 1.20
CA GLY A 97 -7.03 7.75 1.64
C GLY A 97 -6.45 6.48 2.27
N ILE A 98 -7.19 5.85 3.19
CA ILE A 98 -6.77 4.62 3.86
C ILE A 98 -6.58 3.47 2.87
N LEU A 99 -7.54 3.28 1.97
CA LEU A 99 -7.51 2.26 0.92
C LEU A 99 -6.27 2.40 0.03
N ALA A 100 -5.91 3.63 -0.36
CA ALA A 100 -4.75 3.88 -1.19
C ALA A 100 -3.43 3.54 -0.47
N LEU A 101 -3.28 3.93 0.80
CA LEU A 101 -2.08 3.61 1.59
C LEU A 101 -1.97 2.10 1.83
N MET A 102 -3.08 1.42 2.15
CA MET A 102 -3.09 -0.04 2.28
C MET A 102 -2.72 -0.73 0.97
N ALA A 103 -3.28 -0.27 -0.15
CA ALA A 103 -3.01 -0.86 -1.45
C ALA A 103 -1.55 -0.67 -1.90
N HIS A 104 -0.90 0.42 -1.48
CA HIS A 104 0.54 0.62 -1.65
C HIS A 104 1.34 -0.47 -0.92
N GLU A 105 1.05 -0.69 0.37
CA GLU A 105 1.74 -1.71 1.17
C GLU A 105 1.46 -3.13 0.67
N VAL A 106 0.23 -3.44 0.27
CA VAL A 106 -0.10 -4.72 -0.38
C VAL A 106 0.63 -4.85 -1.72
N GLY A 107 0.81 -3.75 -2.44
CA GLY A 107 1.55 -3.68 -3.69
C GLY A 107 3.01 -4.14 -3.53
N HIS A 108 3.69 -3.69 -2.48
CA HIS A 108 5.03 -4.19 -2.14
C HIS A 108 5.07 -5.71 -1.94
N ALA A 109 4.10 -6.27 -1.19
CA ALA A 109 4.05 -7.71 -0.93
C ALA A 109 3.72 -8.54 -2.19
N ILE A 110 2.82 -8.05 -3.05
CA ILE A 110 2.48 -8.70 -4.32
C ILE A 110 3.66 -8.64 -5.29
N ASP A 111 4.33 -7.50 -5.39
CA ASP A 111 5.43 -7.30 -6.34
C ASP A 111 6.60 -8.28 -6.11
N VAL A 112 6.84 -8.68 -4.85
CA VAL A 112 7.85 -9.69 -4.49
C VAL A 112 7.46 -11.10 -4.96
N THR A 113 6.18 -11.45 -4.93
CA THR A 113 5.70 -12.82 -5.17
C THR A 113 5.19 -13.04 -6.59
N SER A 114 4.59 -12.01 -7.18
CA SER A 114 3.84 -12.03 -8.43
C SER A 114 4.00 -10.69 -9.17
N PRO A 115 5.21 -10.34 -9.62
CA PRO A 115 5.43 -9.09 -10.35
C PRO A 115 4.59 -9.06 -11.63
N ALA A 116 3.96 -7.92 -11.92
CA ALA A 116 3.11 -7.81 -13.10
C ALA A 116 3.95 -7.67 -14.38
N PRO A 117 3.59 -8.33 -15.50
CA PRO A 117 4.38 -8.28 -16.74
C PRO A 117 4.55 -6.86 -17.34
N TRP A 118 3.64 -5.94 -17.01
CA TRP A 118 3.68 -4.55 -17.48
C TRP A 118 4.53 -3.64 -16.58
N MET A 119 5.02 -4.13 -15.43
CA MET A 119 5.93 -3.39 -14.56
C MET A 119 7.37 -3.55 -15.02
N MET A 120 8.09 -2.43 -15.13
CA MET A 120 9.48 -2.47 -15.55
C MET A 120 10.40 -2.79 -14.36
N GLY A 121 11.30 -3.77 -14.53
CA GLY A 121 12.25 -4.14 -13.47
C GLY A 121 13.19 -3.02 -13.02
N LYS A 122 13.39 -1.97 -13.85
CA LYS A 122 14.19 -0.79 -13.50
C LYS A 122 13.48 0.23 -12.61
N TRP A 123 12.16 0.13 -12.44
CA TRP A 123 11.46 0.98 -11.49
C TRP A 123 11.88 0.58 -10.08
N ASN A 124 12.03 1.54 -9.18
CA ASN A 124 12.25 1.20 -7.79
C ASN A 124 10.99 0.54 -7.18
N PRO A 125 11.09 -0.18 -6.05
CA PRO A 125 9.96 -0.84 -5.42
C PRO A 125 8.78 0.10 -5.10
N GLU A 126 9.06 1.34 -4.67
CA GLU A 126 8.02 2.31 -4.33
C GLU A 126 7.18 2.75 -5.54
N LEU A 127 7.82 2.89 -6.69
CA LEU A 127 7.18 3.18 -7.97
C LEU A 127 6.27 2.03 -8.44
N ARG A 128 6.67 0.78 -8.17
CA ARG A 128 5.83 -0.40 -8.45
C ARG A 128 4.67 -0.50 -7.46
N ALA A 129 4.89 -0.19 -6.18
CA ALA A 129 3.85 -0.12 -5.17
C ALA A 129 2.80 0.96 -5.47
N ASP A 130 3.20 2.14 -5.94
CA ASP A 130 2.28 3.17 -6.44
C ASP A 130 1.40 2.62 -7.58
N ALA A 131 2.00 1.94 -8.56
CA ALA A 131 1.26 1.36 -9.67
C ALA A 131 0.27 0.27 -9.20
N TRP A 132 0.64 -0.54 -8.22
CA TRP A 132 -0.29 -1.48 -7.56
C TRP A 132 -1.39 -0.78 -6.79
N ALA A 133 -1.10 0.30 -6.08
CA ALA A 133 -2.09 1.08 -5.34
C ALA A 133 -3.18 1.62 -6.28
N ALA A 134 -2.77 2.19 -7.41
CA ALA A 134 -3.71 2.66 -8.41
C ALA A 134 -4.44 1.54 -9.16
N CYS A 135 -3.79 0.40 -9.38
CA CYS A 135 -4.46 -0.81 -9.88
C CYS A 135 -5.61 -1.23 -8.94
N ALA A 136 -5.36 -1.26 -7.63
CA ALA A 136 -6.38 -1.59 -6.64
C ALA A 136 -7.54 -0.59 -6.68
N MET A 137 -7.24 0.72 -6.73
CA MET A 137 -8.27 1.76 -6.82
C MET A 137 -9.15 1.62 -8.08
N ALA A 138 -8.58 1.21 -9.21
CA ALA A 138 -9.35 0.88 -10.42
C ALA A 138 -10.25 -0.35 -10.21
N LYS A 139 -9.70 -1.43 -9.63
CA LYS A 139 -10.46 -2.67 -9.37
C LYS A 139 -11.57 -2.52 -8.34
N MET A 140 -11.39 -1.63 -7.36
CA MET A 140 -12.44 -1.26 -6.40
C MET A 140 -13.51 -0.35 -7.00
N ASN A 141 -13.31 0.15 -8.22
CA ASN A 141 -14.20 1.10 -8.90
C ASN A 141 -14.52 2.32 -8.01
N LEU A 142 -13.48 2.90 -7.39
CA LEU A 142 -13.67 4.08 -6.55
C LEU A 142 -14.31 5.22 -7.33
N ASN A 143 -15.30 5.88 -6.73
CA ASN A 143 -15.87 7.09 -7.31
C ASN A 143 -14.81 8.21 -7.40
N PRO A 144 -15.04 9.28 -8.18
CA PRO A 144 -14.05 10.35 -8.38
C PRO A 144 -13.56 11.02 -7.08
N SER A 145 -14.41 11.10 -6.05
CA SER A 145 -14.03 11.65 -4.74
C SER A 145 -13.07 10.72 -4.00
N GLY A 146 -13.37 9.42 -3.98
CA GLY A 146 -12.51 8.39 -3.38
C GLY A 146 -11.16 8.27 -4.08
N LEU A 147 -11.14 8.33 -5.43
CA LEU A 147 -9.91 8.36 -6.21
C LEU A 147 -9.07 9.62 -5.89
N ARG A 148 -9.71 10.80 -5.81
CA ARG A 148 -9.00 12.04 -5.43
C ARG A 148 -8.38 11.89 -4.04
N ALA A 149 -9.17 11.45 -3.07
CA ALA A 149 -8.72 11.25 -1.71
C ALA A 149 -7.50 10.31 -1.63
N GLY A 150 -7.54 9.18 -2.35
CA GLY A 150 -6.44 8.23 -2.42
C GLY A 150 -5.17 8.84 -3.00
N LEU A 151 -5.27 9.54 -4.15
CA LEU A 151 -4.13 10.20 -4.78
C LEU A 151 -3.54 11.31 -3.90
N THR A 152 -4.38 12.11 -3.25
CA THR A 152 -3.93 13.16 -2.32
C THR A 152 -3.24 12.56 -1.10
N ALA A 153 -3.74 11.46 -0.54
CA ALA A 153 -3.11 10.77 0.58
C ALA A 153 -1.72 10.23 0.20
N LEU A 154 -1.58 9.57 -0.96
CA LEU A 154 -0.28 9.07 -1.47
C LEU A 154 0.72 10.19 -1.76
N SER A 155 0.23 11.36 -2.21
CA SER A 155 1.07 12.55 -2.39
C SER A 155 1.54 13.11 -1.04
N LYS A 156 0.62 13.21 -0.07
CA LYS A 156 0.87 13.78 1.26
C LYS A 156 1.81 12.93 2.11
N TYR A 157 1.69 11.60 2.01
CA TYR A 157 2.49 10.63 2.76
C TYR A 157 3.37 9.84 1.79
N PRO A 158 4.48 10.43 1.29
CA PRO A 158 5.37 9.75 0.38
C PRO A 158 6.12 8.62 1.09
N SER A 159 6.54 7.65 0.29
CA SER A 159 7.38 6.56 0.75
C SER A 159 8.84 7.00 1.00
N PRO A 160 9.65 6.19 1.70
CA PRO A 160 10.99 6.59 2.16
C PRO A 160 11.99 6.90 1.03
N ALA A 161 11.84 6.31 -0.15
CA ALA A 161 12.69 6.62 -1.29
C ALA A 161 12.40 8.00 -1.90
N HIS A 162 11.32 8.66 -1.44
CA HIS A 162 10.82 9.96 -1.89
C HIS A 162 10.92 10.18 -3.42
N PRO A 163 10.40 9.26 -4.27
CA PRO A 163 10.42 9.51 -5.70
C PRO A 163 9.62 10.79 -6.02
N GLU A 164 10.08 11.52 -7.03
CA GLU A 164 9.45 12.77 -7.48
C GLU A 164 7.97 12.53 -7.83
N TRP A 165 7.09 13.45 -7.42
CA TRP A 165 5.64 13.25 -7.51
C TRP A 165 5.13 13.11 -8.94
N GLY A 166 5.64 13.89 -9.90
CA GLY A 166 5.33 13.76 -11.31
C GLY A 166 5.63 12.36 -11.87
N LEU A 167 6.75 11.75 -11.48
CA LEU A 167 7.07 10.37 -11.83
C LEU A 167 6.11 9.37 -11.18
N ARG A 168 5.83 9.52 -9.87
CA ARG A 168 4.85 8.69 -9.15
C ARG A 168 3.49 8.75 -9.82
N LEU A 169 3.04 9.95 -10.17
CA LEU A 169 1.76 10.21 -10.81
C LEU A 169 1.62 9.52 -12.17
N GLN A 170 2.70 9.49 -12.97
CA GLN A 170 2.72 8.74 -14.23
C GLN A 170 2.49 7.24 -14.00
N LEU A 171 3.09 6.67 -12.95
CA LEU A 171 2.94 5.25 -12.66
C LEU A 171 1.63 4.91 -11.97
N LEU A 172 1.11 5.80 -11.13
CA LEU A 172 -0.26 5.71 -10.61
C LEU A 172 -1.25 5.68 -11.79
N ARG A 173 -1.11 6.61 -12.75
CA ARG A 173 -1.95 6.62 -13.96
C ARG A 173 -1.84 5.32 -14.74
N LEU A 174 -0.61 4.84 -14.96
CA LEU A 174 -0.37 3.60 -15.69
C LEU A 174 -1.01 2.40 -14.97
N GLY A 175 -0.78 2.22 -13.67
CA GLY A 175 -1.36 1.14 -12.88
C GLY A 175 -2.89 1.16 -12.86
N TYR A 176 -3.49 2.35 -12.73
CA TYR A 176 -4.94 2.54 -12.83
C TYR A 176 -5.47 2.01 -14.18
N THR A 177 -4.83 2.39 -15.28
CA THR A 177 -5.25 1.98 -16.63
C THR A 177 -5.03 0.49 -16.93
N GLN A 178 -3.90 -0.07 -16.49
CA GLN A 178 -3.59 -1.49 -16.68
C GLN A 178 -4.60 -2.41 -15.99
N CYS A 179 -5.26 -1.91 -14.94
CA CYS A 179 -6.25 -2.68 -14.19
C CYS A 179 -7.70 -2.39 -14.60
N GLY A 180 -7.91 -1.70 -15.73
CA GLY A 180 -9.22 -1.45 -16.33
C GLY A 180 -9.83 -0.08 -16.01
N GLY A 181 -9.10 0.78 -15.30
CA GLY A 181 -9.51 2.15 -15.03
C GLY A 181 -9.43 3.04 -16.27
N ASN A 182 -10.29 4.06 -16.34
CA ASN A 182 -10.30 5.02 -17.44
C ASN A 182 -9.27 6.14 -17.21
N ALA A 183 -8.31 6.27 -18.13
CA ALA A 183 -7.23 7.26 -18.03
C ALA A 183 -7.73 8.72 -18.02
N THR A 184 -8.78 9.01 -18.79
CA THR A 184 -9.40 10.35 -18.82
C THR A 184 -10.06 10.69 -17.49
N GLN A 185 -10.73 9.74 -16.85
CA GLN A 185 -11.30 9.95 -15.51
C GLN A 185 -10.21 10.22 -14.48
N PHE A 186 -9.10 9.47 -14.54
CA PHE A 186 -7.94 9.69 -13.70
C PHE A 186 -7.36 11.10 -13.87
N ASP A 187 -7.15 11.54 -15.12
CA ASP A 187 -6.61 12.86 -15.44
C ASP A 187 -7.53 14.00 -14.98
N LEU A 188 -8.85 13.81 -15.03
CA LEU A 188 -9.83 14.79 -14.55
C LEU A 188 -9.80 14.96 -13.02
N VAL A 189 -9.48 13.91 -12.28
CA VAL A 189 -9.39 13.95 -10.82
C VAL A 189 -8.20 14.79 -10.35
N ILE A 190 -7.09 14.73 -11.07
CA ILE A 190 -5.82 15.41 -10.70
C ILE A 190 -5.86 16.92 -10.98
N ARG A 191 -6.59 17.35 -12.02
CA ARG A 191 -6.64 18.76 -12.46
C ARG A 191 -7.55 19.64 -11.60
N LYS A 192 -8.28 19.06 -10.65
CA LYS A 192 -9.30 19.71 -9.82
C LYS A 192 -8.95 19.54 -8.35
#